data_AF-A0A5A7U1T8-F1
#
_entry.id   AF-A0A5A7U1T8-F1
#
_cell.length_a   1.000
_cell.length_b   1.000
_cell.length_c   1.000
_cell.angle_alpha   90.00
_cell.angle_beta   90.00
_cell.angle_gamma   90.00
#
_symmetry.space_group_name_H-M   'P 1'
#
loop_
_entity.id
_entity.type
_entity.pdbx_description
1 polymer ?
#
loop_
_entity_poly.entity_id
_entity_poly.type
_entity_poly.pdbx_seq_one_letter_code
_entity_poly.pdbx_strand_id
1 'polypeptide(L)'
;MKHQDGGFGKVIPTSHYLNTSFVGGVSATGNRHFRRTSKPVINNQKLIPHLRRTESGRVDFLERFSHYVARQLGISDVDECPQLCKLANNYLRKTKGCEEEIYAYFASEAEGESLYVKLVNEFDQCILSYFAFHWSQASLMITQVLGVDSEHKKLKDLVVAATRKQRFDRVSKDLKMTRVFSTLVEEMKKIGCAASKGESKCSLTTPRSSQRQRSPVLLLMGGGMGAGKSTVLKDILKEPFWLEAETNTVKVEADAFKETDVIYKAISSMGYHDDMLQTAELVHQPSIDAASSLLVTALNEGRDVILDSTLSWEPYVMQTIEMARNIHKRRYRMGVGYKVENGKVTENYWEPVSEEEEDEEMQDRMPYRIELVGVVCDAHLAVVRGIRRAIMMGRAVRVSSQLQSHKRFANAFPKYSEVVDSVRLYSTNYIGNPPKLIHRKDGTDPFQTIDAEASACLTTLSNLNPDAESVYELYPNPSPFSEPEAIWKEIALTPSRLHSQKELRSAIKKIESSRTISSEVEQ
;
A
#
# COMPACT_ATOMS: atom_id res chain seq x y z
N MET A 1 63.69 2.42 24.28
CA MET A 1 64.77 2.84 23.35
C MET A 1 64.39 2.40 21.94
N LYS A 2 64.26 3.42 21.07
CA LYS A 2 64.19 3.47 19.60
C LYS A 2 63.11 2.63 18.87
N HIS A 3 62.03 3.23 18.32
CA HIS A 3 61.94 4.11 17.13
C HIS A 3 62.28 3.36 15.83
N GLN A 4 61.52 3.37 14.72
CA GLN A 4 60.69 4.34 13.95
C GLN A 4 59.94 3.51 12.87
N ASP A 5 58.98 3.93 12.04
CA ASP A 5 58.15 5.12 11.77
C ASP A 5 57.07 4.59 10.79
N GLY A 6 55.79 4.95 10.89
CA GLY A 6 55.18 6.00 10.05
C GLY A 6 54.26 5.34 9.00
N GLY A 7 53.06 5.83 8.65
CA GLY A 7 52.33 7.02 9.03
C GLY A 7 51.02 7.08 8.23
N PHE A 8 50.04 7.74 8.84
CA PHE A 8 48.94 8.53 8.29
C PHE A 8 47.96 7.98 7.23
N GLY A 9 46.67 8.06 7.59
CA GLY A 9 45.52 7.70 6.77
C GLY A 9 45.22 8.64 5.61
N LYS A 10 44.22 8.25 4.82
CA LYS A 10 43.32 9.21 4.18
C LYS A 10 42.02 8.54 3.74
N VAL A 11 40.95 9.20 4.15
CA VAL A 11 39.60 9.23 3.57
C VAL A 11 39.70 9.69 2.09
N ILE A 12 38.59 9.56 1.36
CA ILE A 12 38.19 10.22 0.08
C ILE A 12 38.27 9.23 -1.11
N PRO A 13 37.46 9.34 -2.18
CA PRO A 13 35.99 9.39 -2.32
C PRO A 13 35.51 8.35 -3.37
N THR A 14 34.21 8.01 -3.42
CA THR A 14 33.65 7.45 -4.66
C THR A 14 33.30 8.59 -5.62
N SER A 15 34.28 8.91 -6.46
CA SER A 15 34.18 9.86 -7.57
C SER A 15 33.33 9.30 -8.72
N HIS A 16 32.53 10.21 -9.28
CA HIS A 16 31.94 10.17 -10.60
C HIS A 16 32.90 9.64 -11.67
N TYR A 17 32.40 8.77 -12.56
CA TYR A 17 32.97 8.58 -13.89
C TYR A 17 32.15 9.37 -14.89
N LEU A 18 32.75 10.48 -15.34
CA LEU A 18 32.48 11.17 -16.58
C LEU A 18 33.12 10.38 -17.73
N ASN A 19 32.38 10.15 -18.80
CA ASN A 19 32.95 9.90 -20.13
C ASN A 19 32.69 11.16 -20.97
N THR A 20 33.76 11.87 -21.32
CA THR A 20 33.84 12.88 -22.40
C THR A 20 34.87 12.33 -23.39
N SER A 21 34.84 12.52 -24.71
CA SER A 21 34.37 13.67 -25.50
C SER A 21 34.39 13.29 -26.99
N PHE A 22 33.59 13.95 -27.84
CA PHE A 22 34.14 14.75 -28.94
C PHE A 22 33.12 15.80 -29.46
N VAL A 23 33.61 17.04 -29.41
CA VAL A 23 33.25 18.37 -29.96
C VAL A 23 32.42 18.36 -31.27
N GLY A 24 31.48 19.27 -31.56
CA GLY A 24 31.05 20.51 -30.90
C GLY A 24 29.97 21.25 -31.72
N GLY A 25 29.50 22.40 -31.20
CA GLY A 25 28.59 23.31 -31.92
C GLY A 25 27.59 24.01 -31.00
N VAL A 26 27.89 25.27 -30.64
CA VAL A 26 27.06 26.14 -29.79
C VAL A 26 25.78 26.55 -30.51
N SER A 27 24.63 26.46 -29.83
CA SER A 27 23.50 27.38 -30.03
C SER A 27 22.60 27.39 -28.80
N ALA A 28 22.44 28.58 -28.21
CA ALA A 28 21.50 28.86 -27.14
C ALA A 28 20.09 28.97 -27.70
N THR A 29 19.17 28.12 -27.22
CA THR A 29 17.71 28.23 -27.36
C THR A 29 17.13 27.29 -26.29
N GLY A 30 16.56 27.77 -25.19
CA GLY A 30 15.29 28.48 -25.15
C GLY A 30 14.22 27.52 -24.60
N ASN A 31 13.69 27.85 -23.41
CA ASN A 31 12.44 27.28 -22.86
C ASN A 31 11.41 27.02 -23.97
N ARG A 32 10.90 25.79 -24.07
CA ARG A 32 9.55 25.42 -24.56
C ARG A 32 9.50 23.95 -24.92
N HIS A 33 8.94 23.09 -24.07
CA HIS A 33 8.16 21.92 -24.50
C HIS A 33 7.02 21.65 -23.49
N PHE A 34 6.16 22.64 -23.30
CA PHE A 34 4.76 22.46 -22.92
C PHE A 34 3.93 23.45 -23.74
N ARG A 35 3.66 23.11 -25.00
CA ARG A 35 2.67 23.85 -25.79
C ARG A 35 1.90 22.89 -26.70
N ARG A 36 1.04 22.11 -26.04
CA ARG A 36 -0.25 21.70 -26.58
C ARG A 36 -1.24 21.70 -25.42
N THR A 37 -1.62 22.90 -24.97
CA THR A 37 -2.76 23.06 -24.08
C THR A 37 -4.02 22.77 -24.90
N SER A 38 -4.48 21.53 -24.86
CA SER A 38 -5.88 21.25 -25.14
C SER A 38 -6.71 22.06 -24.13
N LYS A 39 -7.79 22.69 -24.60
CA LYS A 39 -8.71 23.49 -23.78
C LYS A 39 -9.17 22.86 -22.44
N PRO A 40 -9.22 21.53 -22.21
CA PRO A 40 -9.56 20.97 -20.89
C PRO A 40 -8.51 21.16 -19.78
N VAL A 41 -7.20 21.31 -20.09
CA VAL A 41 -6.14 21.43 -19.06
C VAL A 41 -6.27 22.71 -18.20
N ILE A 42 -6.87 23.77 -18.77
CA ILE A 42 -7.03 25.06 -18.08
C ILE A 42 -8.11 25.00 -16.98
N ASN A 43 -9.12 24.13 -17.11
CA ASN A 43 -10.22 24.06 -16.13
C ASN A 43 -9.84 23.25 -14.87
N ASN A 44 -8.88 22.33 -15.00
CA ASN A 44 -8.46 21.43 -13.92
C ASN A 44 -7.44 22.04 -12.95
N GLN A 45 -6.87 23.22 -13.24
CA GLN A 45 -5.93 23.87 -12.31
C GLN A 45 -6.55 24.13 -10.92
N LYS A 46 -7.88 24.30 -10.86
CA LYS A 46 -8.61 24.43 -9.60
C LYS A 46 -8.58 23.16 -8.74
N LEU A 47 -8.41 21.98 -9.33
CA LEU A 47 -8.38 20.70 -8.61
C LEU A 47 -7.00 20.36 -8.05
N ILE A 48 -5.94 21.02 -8.51
CA ILE A 48 -4.57 20.74 -8.08
C ILE A 48 -4.33 21.43 -6.73
N PRO A 49 -3.83 20.73 -5.70
CA PRO A 49 -3.37 21.36 -4.47
C PRO A 49 -2.23 22.33 -4.74
N HIS A 50 -2.25 23.52 -4.14
CA HIS A 50 -1.20 24.49 -4.36
C HIS A 50 0.14 24.02 -3.77
N LEU A 51 1.18 24.02 -4.60
CA LEU A 51 2.56 23.71 -4.21
C LEU A 51 3.46 24.86 -4.67
N ARG A 52 4.22 25.45 -3.74
CA ARG A 52 5.30 26.40 -4.06
C ARG A 52 6.64 25.78 -3.68
N ARG A 53 7.63 25.98 -4.53
CA ARG A 53 9.02 25.58 -4.31
C ARG A 53 9.89 26.82 -4.24
N THR A 54 10.90 26.78 -3.37
CA THR A 54 12.00 27.75 -3.34
C THR A 54 12.85 27.65 -4.61
N GLU A 55 13.70 28.64 -4.85
CA GLU A 55 14.69 28.63 -5.96
C GLU A 55 15.61 27.40 -5.92
N SER A 56 15.88 26.87 -4.72
CA SER A 56 16.67 25.65 -4.52
C SER A 56 15.92 24.35 -4.87
N GLY A 57 14.65 24.44 -5.27
CA GLY A 57 13.79 23.30 -5.56
C GLY A 57 13.13 22.66 -4.34
N ARG A 58 13.47 23.10 -3.11
CA ARG A 58 12.83 22.63 -1.87
C ARG A 58 11.39 23.14 -1.77
N VAL A 59 10.49 22.33 -1.21
CA VAL A 59 9.10 22.75 -0.95
C VAL A 59 9.08 23.88 0.07
N ASP A 60 8.49 25.00 -0.35
CA ASP A 60 8.24 26.18 0.48
C ASP A 60 6.85 26.11 1.12
N PHE A 61 5.86 25.72 0.32
CA PHE A 61 4.46 25.67 0.74
C PHE A 61 3.75 24.52 0.05
N LEU A 62 2.98 23.77 0.82
CA LEU A 62 2.02 22.80 0.32
C LEU A 62 0.68 23.05 1.01
N GLU A 63 -0.37 23.22 0.21
CA GLU A 63 -1.73 23.46 0.69
C GLU A 63 -2.21 22.32 1.58
N ARG A 64 -2.71 22.65 2.76
CA ARG A 64 -3.27 21.68 3.71
C ARG A 64 -4.59 21.13 3.19
N PHE A 65 -4.90 19.87 3.49
CA PHE A 65 -6.14 19.22 3.06
C PHE A 65 -7.41 20.01 3.43
N SER A 66 -7.52 20.48 4.67
CA SER A 66 -8.69 21.27 5.09
C SER A 66 -8.86 22.58 4.32
N HIS A 67 -7.75 23.24 3.97
CA HIS A 67 -7.75 24.48 3.20
C HIS A 67 -8.13 24.22 1.74
N TYR A 68 -7.63 23.10 1.19
CA TYR A 68 -8.04 22.61 -0.11
C TYR A 68 -9.55 22.39 -0.18
N VAL A 69 -10.14 21.74 0.84
CA VAL A 69 -11.60 21.52 0.92
C VAL A 69 -12.37 22.84 0.95
N ALA A 70 -11.99 23.78 1.81
CA ALA A 70 -12.61 25.11 1.86
C ALA A 70 -12.56 25.82 0.49
N ARG A 71 -11.41 25.74 -0.19
CA ARG A 71 -11.23 26.30 -1.53
C ARG A 71 -12.09 25.60 -2.58
N GLN A 72 -12.24 24.27 -2.54
CA GLN A 72 -13.13 23.54 -3.45
C GLN A 72 -14.60 23.94 -3.26
N LEU A 73 -15.01 24.26 -2.03
CA LEU A 73 -16.33 24.80 -1.71
C LEU A 73 -16.48 26.31 -2.04
N GLY A 74 -15.43 26.95 -2.54
CA GLY A 74 -15.42 28.37 -2.89
C GLY A 74 -15.34 29.31 -1.69
N ILE A 75 -14.85 28.85 -0.54
CA ILE A 75 -14.55 29.67 0.62
C ILE A 75 -13.08 30.11 0.50
N SER A 76 -12.86 31.43 0.37
CA SER A 76 -11.53 31.98 0.09
C SER A 76 -10.68 32.15 1.35
N ASP A 77 -11.32 32.48 2.46
CA ASP A 77 -10.68 32.67 3.75
C ASP A 77 -11.03 31.50 4.67
N VAL A 78 -10.02 30.77 5.11
CA VAL A 78 -10.18 29.59 5.96
C VAL A 78 -10.57 29.96 7.39
N ASP A 79 -10.30 31.19 7.81
CA ASP A 79 -10.70 31.70 9.12
C ASP A 79 -12.23 31.91 9.19
N GLU A 80 -12.92 31.94 8.03
CA GLU A 80 -14.38 31.91 7.96
C GLU A 80 -15.00 30.53 8.24
N CYS A 81 -14.20 29.44 8.23
CA CYS A 81 -14.73 28.07 8.36
C CYS A 81 -13.84 27.11 9.18
N PRO A 82 -13.48 27.46 10.42
CA PRO A 82 -12.59 26.66 11.26
C PRO A 82 -13.19 25.29 11.61
N GLN A 83 -14.51 25.19 11.82
CA GLN A 83 -15.14 23.90 12.15
C GLN A 83 -15.20 22.98 10.94
N LEU A 84 -15.53 23.48 9.75
CA LEU A 84 -15.39 22.73 8.50
C LEU A 84 -13.97 22.16 8.35
N CYS A 85 -12.95 22.98 8.62
CA CYS A 85 -11.56 22.54 8.53
C CYS A 85 -11.23 21.40 9.51
N LYS A 86 -11.77 21.47 10.74
CA LYS A 86 -11.66 20.40 11.73
C LYS A 86 -12.36 19.12 11.26
N LEU A 87 -13.62 19.23 10.81
CA LEU A 87 -14.41 18.11 10.31
C LEU A 87 -13.74 17.41 9.12
N ALA A 88 -13.19 18.18 8.18
CA ALA A 88 -12.47 17.64 7.03
C ALA A 88 -11.26 16.78 7.45
N ASN A 89 -10.42 17.29 8.37
CA ASN A 89 -9.28 16.54 8.88
C ASN A 89 -9.71 15.31 9.70
N ASN A 90 -10.74 15.43 10.54
CA ASN A 90 -11.32 14.33 11.32
C ASN A 90 -11.86 13.22 10.41
N TYR A 91 -12.57 13.60 9.33
CA TYR A 91 -13.08 12.68 8.33
C TYR A 91 -11.96 11.94 7.61
N LEU A 92 -10.92 12.66 7.17
CA LEU A 92 -9.76 12.08 6.50
C LEU A 92 -9.00 11.10 7.41
N ARG A 93 -8.85 11.44 8.68
CA ARG A 93 -8.24 10.56 9.71
C ARG A 93 -9.14 9.41 10.14
N LYS A 94 -10.45 9.46 9.80
CA LYS A 94 -11.49 8.57 10.33
C LYS A 94 -11.45 8.51 11.85
N THR A 95 -11.40 9.68 12.51
CA THR A 95 -11.50 9.75 13.98
C THR A 95 -12.83 9.18 14.46
N LYS A 96 -12.82 8.53 15.63
CA LYS A 96 -14.04 7.96 16.22
C LYS A 96 -15.04 9.09 16.50
N GLY A 97 -16.29 8.93 16.06
CA GLY A 97 -17.33 9.93 16.24
C GLY A 97 -17.42 10.97 15.11
N CYS A 98 -16.57 10.90 14.07
CA CYS A 98 -16.50 11.97 13.07
C CYS A 98 -17.76 12.09 12.22
N GLU A 99 -18.42 10.99 11.88
CA GLU A 99 -19.66 11.02 11.09
C GLU A 99 -20.80 11.63 11.92
N GLU A 100 -20.86 11.33 13.21
CA GLU A 100 -21.78 11.94 14.17
C GLU A 100 -21.51 13.44 14.35
N GLU A 101 -20.23 13.86 14.40
CA GLU A 101 -19.84 15.28 14.45
C GLU A 101 -20.30 16.03 13.18
N ILE A 102 -20.12 15.43 12.00
CA ILE A 102 -20.56 16.01 10.71
C ILE A 102 -22.09 16.09 10.68
N TYR A 103 -22.80 15.07 11.17
CA TYR A 103 -24.26 15.08 11.25
C TYR A 103 -24.74 16.19 12.20
N ALA A 104 -24.16 16.29 13.39
CA ALA A 104 -24.48 17.30 14.38
C ALA A 104 -24.16 18.73 13.92
N TYR A 105 -23.18 18.90 13.02
CA TYR A 105 -22.82 20.19 12.45
C TYR A 105 -23.99 20.87 11.72
N PHE A 106 -24.86 20.08 11.08
CA PHE A 106 -26.03 20.58 10.35
C PHE A 106 -27.35 20.48 11.14
N ALA A 107 -27.32 20.18 12.44
CA ALA A 107 -28.52 19.94 13.25
C ALA A 107 -29.51 21.12 13.28
N SER A 108 -29.05 22.36 13.06
CA SER A 108 -29.89 23.57 13.02
C SER A 108 -30.49 23.88 11.65
N GLU A 109 -30.16 23.12 10.60
CA GLU A 109 -30.62 23.35 9.23
C GLU A 109 -31.79 22.44 8.86
N ALA A 110 -32.80 23.00 8.19
CA ALA A 110 -34.02 22.28 7.81
C ALA A 110 -33.76 21.05 6.90
N GLU A 111 -32.68 21.08 6.13
CA GLU A 111 -32.24 19.98 5.26
C GLU A 111 -30.94 19.31 5.76
N GLY A 112 -30.74 19.24 7.07
CA GLY A 112 -29.49 18.79 7.68
C GLY A 112 -28.99 17.42 7.20
N GLU A 113 -29.89 16.44 7.03
CA GLU A 113 -29.54 15.10 6.53
C GLU A 113 -29.05 15.13 5.07
N SER A 114 -29.70 15.91 4.21
CA SER A 114 -29.29 16.12 2.81
C SER A 114 -27.92 16.80 2.73
N LEU A 115 -27.69 17.83 3.56
CA LEU A 115 -26.42 18.53 3.68
C LEU A 115 -25.30 17.63 4.21
N TYR A 116 -25.60 16.76 5.19
CA TYR A 116 -24.68 15.75 5.69
C TYR A 116 -24.19 14.83 4.56
N VAL A 117 -25.11 14.22 3.80
CA VAL A 117 -24.75 13.33 2.68
C VAL A 117 -23.93 14.07 1.62
N LYS A 118 -24.33 15.30 1.27
CA LYS A 118 -23.58 16.15 0.33
C LYS A 118 -22.17 16.44 0.82
N LEU A 119 -21.98 16.75 2.11
CA LEU A 119 -20.67 17.07 2.66
C LEU A 119 -19.75 15.85 2.72
N VAL A 120 -20.27 14.69 3.12
CA VAL A 120 -19.51 13.42 3.11
C VAL A 120 -19.06 13.08 1.69
N ASN A 121 -19.95 13.18 0.71
CA ASN A 121 -19.62 12.97 -0.69
C ASN A 121 -18.55 13.97 -1.17
N GLU A 122 -18.66 15.24 -0.80
CA GLU A 122 -17.67 16.26 -1.16
C GLU A 122 -16.30 16.00 -0.50
N PHE A 123 -16.28 15.50 0.74
CA PHE A 123 -15.03 15.08 1.38
C PHE A 123 -14.38 13.92 0.64
N ASP A 124 -15.13 12.87 0.27
CA ASP A 124 -14.56 11.76 -0.51
C ASP A 124 -14.01 12.21 -1.86
N GLN A 125 -14.73 13.11 -2.55
CA GLN A 125 -14.26 13.71 -3.80
C GLN A 125 -12.98 14.55 -3.60
N CYS A 126 -12.94 15.37 -2.55
CA CYS A 126 -11.75 16.15 -2.22
C CYS A 126 -10.55 15.26 -1.85
N ILE A 127 -10.75 14.13 -1.18
CA ILE A 127 -9.68 13.18 -0.86
C ILE A 127 -9.09 12.59 -2.15
N LEU A 128 -9.96 12.17 -3.09
CA LEU A 128 -9.53 11.61 -4.36
C LEU A 128 -8.73 12.62 -5.19
N SER A 129 -9.20 13.88 -5.27
CA SER A 129 -8.54 14.92 -6.06
C SER A 129 -7.30 15.49 -5.38
N TYR A 130 -7.29 15.64 -4.04
CA TYR A 130 -6.15 16.16 -3.29
C TYR A 130 -4.94 15.22 -3.41
N PHE A 131 -5.14 13.92 -3.24
CA PHE A 131 -4.08 12.91 -3.35
C PHE A 131 -3.78 12.48 -4.79
N ALA A 132 -4.34 13.14 -5.80
CA ALA A 132 -4.05 12.86 -7.21
C ALA A 132 -2.72 13.48 -7.70
N PHE A 133 -2.09 14.34 -6.89
CA PHE A 133 -0.96 15.16 -7.29
C PHE A 133 0.16 15.16 -6.24
N HIS A 134 1.35 15.60 -6.69
CA HIS A 134 2.52 15.83 -5.85
C HIS A 134 2.97 14.58 -5.07
N TRP A 135 3.01 13.42 -5.72
CA TRP A 135 3.28 12.14 -5.05
C TRP A 135 4.66 12.04 -4.38
N SER A 136 5.68 12.75 -4.85
CA SER A 136 6.95 12.92 -4.12
C SER A 136 6.78 13.58 -2.74
N GLN A 137 5.70 14.32 -2.54
CA GLN A 137 5.36 15.02 -1.29
C GLN A 137 4.33 14.26 -0.44
N ALA A 138 3.99 13.02 -0.80
CA ALA A 138 2.99 12.23 -0.06
C ALA A 138 3.33 12.11 1.43
N SER A 139 4.61 11.97 1.80
CA SER A 139 5.05 11.97 3.21
C SER A 139 4.70 13.28 3.91
N LEU A 140 4.98 14.43 3.28
CA LEU A 140 4.64 15.75 3.81
C LEU A 140 3.13 15.93 3.94
N MET A 141 2.34 15.49 2.96
CA MET A 141 0.87 15.53 3.03
C MET A 141 0.35 14.73 4.23
N ILE A 142 0.90 13.52 4.45
CA ILE A 142 0.51 12.68 5.59
C ILE A 142 0.91 13.34 6.91
N THR A 143 2.15 13.84 7.04
CA THR A 143 2.60 14.54 8.25
C THR A 143 1.74 15.77 8.54
N GLN A 144 1.41 16.58 7.52
CA GLN A 144 0.53 17.74 7.70
C GLN A 144 -0.83 17.33 8.24
N VAL A 145 -1.42 16.25 7.73
CA VAL A 145 -2.71 15.74 8.20
C VAL A 145 -2.60 15.20 9.61
N LEU A 146 -1.54 14.49 9.99
CA LEU A 146 -1.40 13.90 11.33
C LEU A 146 -0.96 14.92 12.39
N GLY A 147 -0.21 15.97 12.00
CA GLY A 147 0.36 16.97 12.91
C GLY A 147 -0.57 18.13 13.30
N VAL A 148 -1.81 18.20 12.79
CA VAL A 148 -2.73 19.34 13.02
C VAL A 148 -3.01 19.62 14.51
N ASP A 149 -2.92 18.60 15.38
CA ASP A 149 -3.18 18.76 16.83
C ASP A 149 -1.90 18.96 17.65
N SER A 150 -0.74 18.96 16.99
CA SER A 150 0.55 19.05 17.65
C SER A 150 1.14 20.46 17.48
N GLU A 151 1.20 21.22 18.57
CA GLU A 151 2.08 22.39 18.69
C GLU A 151 3.55 21.92 18.74
N HIS A 152 4.03 21.25 17.69
CA HIS A 152 5.42 20.87 17.60
C HIS A 152 6.26 22.09 17.22
N LYS A 153 7.07 22.55 18.17
CA LYS A 153 8.04 23.62 17.95
C LYS A 153 9.05 23.14 16.90
N LYS A 154 9.19 23.87 15.78
CA LYS A 154 10.11 23.59 14.65
C LYS A 154 11.52 23.12 15.06
N LEU A 155 12.02 23.59 16.21
CA LEU A 155 13.32 23.19 16.76
C LEU A 155 13.37 21.71 17.18
N LYS A 156 12.29 21.19 17.79
CA LYS A 156 12.18 19.79 18.21
C LYS A 156 12.22 18.86 16.99
N ASP A 157 11.49 19.22 15.93
CA ASP A 157 11.44 18.43 14.69
C ASP A 157 12.81 18.34 14.01
N LEU A 158 13.56 19.44 14.02
CA LEU A 158 14.92 19.48 13.46
C LEU A 158 15.88 18.58 14.26
N VAL A 159 15.78 18.57 15.60
CA VAL A 159 16.57 17.68 16.46
C VAL A 159 16.18 16.21 16.26
N VAL A 160 14.89 15.91 16.16
CA VAL A 160 14.37 14.54 15.93
C VAL A 160 14.82 14.02 14.57
N ALA A 161 14.76 14.85 13.53
CA ALA A 161 15.25 14.52 12.21
C ALA A 161 16.77 14.27 12.20
N ALA A 162 17.56 15.13 12.87
CA ALA A 162 19.01 14.99 12.95
C ALA A 162 19.45 13.72 13.73
N THR A 163 18.69 13.32 14.73
CA THR A 163 19.00 12.14 15.58
C THR A 163 18.36 10.84 15.11
N ARG A 164 17.57 10.88 14.02
CA ARG A 164 16.81 9.72 13.49
C ARG A 164 17.66 8.45 13.36
N LYS A 165 18.78 8.53 12.65
CA LYS A 165 19.64 7.36 12.39
C LYS A 165 20.14 6.73 13.69
N GLN A 166 20.69 7.54 14.59
CA GLN A 166 21.20 7.07 15.88
C GLN A 166 20.10 6.42 16.74
N ARG A 167 18.89 6.99 16.71
CA ARG A 167 17.74 6.47 17.45
C ARG A 167 17.27 5.13 16.87
N PHE A 168 17.19 5.01 15.55
CA PHE A 168 16.84 3.77 14.86
C PHE A 168 17.88 2.68 15.14
N ASP A 169 19.17 3.01 15.05
CA ASP A 169 20.27 2.08 15.33
C ASP A 169 20.23 1.58 16.78
N ARG A 170 19.92 2.46 17.74
CA ARG A 170 19.79 2.11 19.16
C ARG A 170 18.63 1.14 19.38
N VAL A 171 17.42 1.51 18.97
CA VAL A 171 16.23 0.66 19.13
C VAL A 171 16.41 -0.69 18.44
N SER A 172 17.02 -0.71 17.25
CA SER A 172 17.27 -1.95 16.50
C SER A 172 18.27 -2.86 17.20
N LYS A 173 19.31 -2.31 17.84
CA LYS A 173 20.27 -3.09 18.63
C LYS A 173 19.62 -3.66 19.88
N ASP A 174 18.90 -2.83 20.63
CA ASP A 174 18.31 -3.18 21.91
C ASP A 174 17.22 -4.27 21.76
N LEU A 175 16.45 -4.21 20.68
CA LEU A 175 15.33 -5.14 20.44
C LEU A 175 15.66 -6.31 19.50
N LYS A 176 16.92 -6.46 19.06
CA LYS A 176 17.30 -7.47 18.06
C LYS A 176 16.90 -8.90 18.48
N MET A 177 17.27 -9.31 19.70
CA MET A 177 16.98 -10.66 20.20
C MET A 177 15.48 -10.82 20.48
N THR A 178 14.86 -9.81 21.11
CA THR A 178 13.42 -9.79 21.36
C THR A 178 12.61 -9.98 20.09
N ARG A 179 13.02 -9.33 18.98
CA ARG A 179 12.40 -9.49 17.68
C ARG A 179 12.43 -10.95 17.23
N VAL A 180 13.59 -11.59 17.21
CA VAL A 180 13.74 -12.99 16.77
C VAL A 180 12.81 -13.92 17.55
N PHE A 181 12.81 -13.84 18.89
CA PHE A 181 11.93 -14.66 19.71
C PHE A 181 10.45 -14.35 19.46
N SER A 182 10.07 -13.08 19.35
CA SER A 182 8.69 -12.68 19.09
C SER A 182 8.19 -13.16 17.73
N THR A 183 9.04 -13.11 16.70
CA THR A 183 8.72 -13.60 15.35
C THR A 183 8.50 -15.10 15.36
N LEU A 184 9.39 -15.88 15.99
CA LEU A 184 9.23 -17.33 16.11
C LEU A 184 7.94 -17.71 16.85
N VAL A 185 7.63 -17.03 17.96
CA VAL A 185 6.39 -17.26 18.70
C VAL A 185 5.17 -16.96 17.81
N GLU A 186 5.22 -15.92 16.99
CA GLU A 186 4.12 -15.55 16.09
C GLU A 186 3.97 -16.56 14.94
N GLU A 187 5.06 -17.07 14.38
CA GLU A 187 5.04 -18.18 13.42
C GLU A 187 4.41 -19.44 14.03
N MET A 188 4.83 -19.83 15.24
CA MET A 188 4.28 -21.00 15.95
C MET A 188 2.78 -20.86 16.23
N LYS A 189 2.30 -19.67 16.58
CA LYS A 189 0.86 -19.40 16.77
C LYS A 189 0.08 -19.57 15.46
N LYS A 190 0.61 -19.06 14.34
CA LYS A 190 -0.05 -19.14 13.03
C LYS A 190 -0.09 -20.55 12.46
N ILE A 191 0.87 -21.40 12.82
CA ILE A 191 0.86 -22.83 12.45
C ILE A 191 -0.13 -23.62 13.34
N GLY A 192 -0.41 -23.14 14.55
CA GLY A 192 -1.28 -23.80 15.52
C GLY A 192 -0.53 -24.63 16.57
N CYS A 193 0.78 -24.42 16.75
CA CYS A 193 1.63 -25.14 17.71
C CYS A 193 1.62 -24.53 19.12
N ALA A 194 0.66 -23.67 19.48
CA ALA A 194 0.62 -23.06 20.80
C ALA A 194 0.34 -24.12 21.87
N ALA A 195 1.27 -24.28 22.81
CA ALA A 195 1.15 -25.20 23.94
C ALA A 195 -0.14 -24.94 24.72
N SER A 196 -1.08 -25.89 24.68
CA SER A 196 -2.10 -25.99 25.72
C SER A 196 -1.37 -26.09 27.06
N LYS A 197 -1.80 -25.29 28.04
CA LYS A 197 -1.26 -25.37 29.39
C LYS A 197 -1.50 -26.78 29.93
N GLY A 198 -0.42 -27.55 30.05
CA GLY A 198 -0.43 -28.86 30.71
C GLY A 198 -0.74 -30.03 29.79
N GLU A 199 0.20 -30.38 28.92
CA GLU A 199 0.76 -31.73 28.78
C GLU A 199 1.83 -31.69 27.67
N SER A 200 3.05 -32.07 28.03
CA SER A 200 4.19 -32.12 27.11
C SER A 200 4.05 -33.30 26.16
N LYS A 201 3.21 -33.14 25.15
CA LYS A 201 3.41 -33.72 23.83
C LYS A 201 3.10 -32.62 22.84
N CYS A 202 4.07 -32.29 21.99
CA CYS A 202 3.77 -31.62 20.73
C CYS A 202 2.84 -32.57 19.98
N SER A 203 1.53 -32.48 20.22
CA SER A 203 0.57 -33.10 19.34
C SER A 203 0.70 -32.30 18.05
N LEU A 204 1.50 -32.81 17.11
CA LEU A 204 1.16 -32.66 15.70
C LEU A 204 -0.31 -33.04 15.65
N THR A 205 -1.20 -32.04 15.63
CA THR A 205 -2.60 -32.25 15.35
C THR A 205 -2.59 -32.86 13.97
N THR A 206 -2.62 -34.18 13.96
CA THR A 206 -2.71 -34.97 12.75
C THR A 206 -3.87 -34.36 12.00
N PRO A 207 -3.70 -33.94 10.72
CA PRO A 207 -4.82 -33.46 9.93
C PRO A 207 -5.94 -34.48 10.13
N ARG A 208 -7.14 -33.99 10.51
CA ARG A 208 -8.32 -34.86 10.69
C ARG A 208 -8.32 -35.86 9.55
N SER A 209 -8.58 -37.14 9.82
CA SER A 209 -8.53 -38.22 8.82
C SER A 209 -9.31 -37.92 7.52
N SER A 210 -10.25 -36.97 7.54
CA SER A 210 -10.96 -36.43 6.37
C SER A 210 -10.14 -35.50 5.45
N GLN A 211 -9.08 -34.84 5.91
CA GLN A 211 -8.23 -33.95 5.10
C GLN A 211 -7.14 -34.70 4.33
N ARG A 212 -6.72 -35.88 4.78
CA ARG A 212 -5.75 -36.72 4.04
C ARG A 212 -6.31 -37.29 2.74
N GLN A 213 -7.63 -37.25 2.53
CA GLN A 213 -8.27 -37.77 1.32
C GLN A 213 -8.37 -36.77 0.16
N ARG A 214 -8.04 -35.48 0.37
CA ARG A 214 -8.08 -34.46 -0.68
C ARG A 214 -6.74 -33.76 -0.87
N SER A 215 -6.52 -33.23 -2.07
CA SER A 215 -5.42 -32.30 -2.31
C SER A 215 -5.54 -31.04 -1.44
N PRO A 216 -4.46 -30.61 -0.77
CA PRO A 216 -4.43 -29.31 -0.10
C PRO A 216 -4.45 -28.16 -1.11
N VAL A 217 -4.92 -26.99 -0.69
CA VAL A 217 -5.08 -25.82 -1.58
C VAL A 217 -4.09 -24.72 -1.22
N LEU A 218 -3.37 -24.22 -2.23
CA LEU A 218 -2.58 -23.00 -2.15
C LEU A 218 -3.31 -21.90 -2.92
N LEU A 219 -3.90 -20.95 -2.20
CA LEU A 219 -4.51 -19.76 -2.77
C LEU A 219 -3.49 -18.63 -2.84
N LEU A 220 -3.08 -18.28 -4.05
CA LEU A 220 -2.22 -17.14 -4.36
C LEU A 220 -3.08 -15.89 -4.55
N MET A 221 -3.15 -15.04 -3.53
CA MET A 221 -3.81 -13.73 -3.62
C MET A 221 -2.79 -12.69 -4.12
N GLY A 222 -3.00 -12.17 -5.33
CA GLY A 222 -2.13 -11.22 -6.01
C GLY A 222 -2.81 -9.90 -6.36
N GLY A 223 -2.01 -8.87 -6.58
CA GLY A 223 -2.50 -7.53 -6.89
C GLY A 223 -1.64 -6.45 -6.26
N GLY A 224 -1.50 -5.33 -6.96
CA GLY A 224 -0.69 -4.21 -6.49
C GLY A 224 -1.11 -3.69 -5.11
N MET A 225 -0.21 -2.97 -4.45
CA MET A 225 -0.50 -2.38 -3.14
C MET A 225 -1.69 -1.42 -3.27
N GLY A 226 -2.65 -1.50 -2.34
CA GLY A 226 -3.89 -0.70 -2.40
C GLY A 226 -4.96 -1.21 -3.40
N ALA A 227 -4.75 -2.34 -4.06
CA ALA A 227 -5.72 -2.90 -5.02
C ALA A 227 -7.04 -3.41 -4.41
N GLY A 228 -7.16 -3.49 -3.08
CA GLY A 228 -8.37 -3.99 -2.41
C GLY A 228 -8.42 -5.51 -2.24
N LYS A 229 -7.27 -6.20 -2.21
CA LYS A 229 -7.16 -7.66 -1.98
C LYS A 229 -7.96 -8.14 -0.77
N SER A 230 -7.86 -7.44 0.36
CA SER A 230 -8.56 -7.82 1.59
C SER A 230 -10.09 -7.76 1.45
N THR A 231 -10.63 -6.94 0.54
CA THR A 231 -12.07 -6.91 0.26
C THR A 231 -12.50 -8.17 -0.47
N VAL A 232 -11.77 -8.56 -1.51
CA VAL A 232 -12.03 -9.80 -2.26
C VAL A 232 -11.84 -11.03 -1.38
N LEU A 233 -10.78 -11.06 -0.57
CA LEU A 233 -10.49 -12.17 0.32
C LEU A 233 -11.63 -12.41 1.34
N LYS A 234 -12.24 -11.34 1.87
CA LYS A 234 -13.39 -11.47 2.78
C LYS A 234 -14.58 -12.20 2.14
N ASP A 235 -14.78 -12.05 0.84
CA ASP A 235 -15.87 -12.73 0.14
C ASP A 235 -15.49 -14.17 -0.21
N ILE A 236 -14.24 -14.43 -0.59
CA ILE A 236 -13.72 -15.78 -0.82
C ILE A 236 -13.79 -16.64 0.45
N LEU A 237 -13.45 -16.06 1.60
CA LEU A 237 -13.52 -16.77 2.89
C LEU A 237 -14.94 -17.18 3.30
N LYS A 238 -15.98 -16.63 2.66
CA LYS A 238 -17.39 -17.05 2.86
C LYS A 238 -17.79 -18.21 1.95
N GLU A 239 -16.94 -18.63 1.02
CA GLU A 239 -17.22 -19.79 0.17
C GLU A 239 -17.20 -21.07 1.02
N PRO A 240 -18.05 -22.08 0.71
CA PRO A 240 -18.20 -23.28 1.54
C PRO A 240 -16.87 -23.97 1.87
N PHE A 241 -15.97 -24.07 0.89
CA PHE A 241 -14.65 -24.67 1.08
C PHE A 241 -13.83 -23.96 2.17
N TRP A 242 -13.77 -22.62 2.14
CA TRP A 242 -12.95 -21.84 3.07
C TRP A 242 -13.58 -21.71 4.44
N LEU A 243 -14.92 -21.74 4.55
CA LEU A 243 -15.62 -21.83 5.83
C LEU A 243 -15.31 -23.16 6.54
N GLU A 244 -15.31 -24.27 5.81
CA GLU A 244 -14.93 -25.58 6.37
C GLU A 244 -13.44 -25.65 6.72
N ALA A 245 -12.58 -25.01 5.93
CA ALA A 245 -11.14 -24.98 6.12
C ALA A 245 -10.65 -23.93 7.14
N GLU A 246 -11.51 -23.04 7.65
CA GLU A 246 -11.13 -21.87 8.45
C GLU A 246 -10.24 -22.23 9.65
N THR A 247 -10.56 -23.33 10.34
CA THR A 247 -9.81 -23.81 11.51
C THR A 247 -8.43 -24.38 11.20
N ASN A 248 -8.15 -24.70 9.92
CA ASN A 248 -6.92 -25.38 9.51
C ASN A 248 -6.13 -24.63 8.43
N THR A 249 -6.64 -23.50 7.93
CA THR A 249 -5.97 -22.70 6.90
C THR A 249 -4.89 -21.81 7.51
N VAL A 250 -3.71 -21.78 6.89
CA VAL A 250 -2.62 -20.88 7.28
C VAL A 250 -2.63 -19.65 6.36
N LYS A 251 -2.92 -18.48 6.93
CA LYS A 251 -2.82 -17.21 6.21
C LYS A 251 -1.40 -16.63 6.33
N VAL A 252 -0.71 -16.50 5.20
CA VAL A 252 0.63 -15.94 5.09
C VAL A 252 0.54 -14.52 4.53
N GLU A 253 0.87 -13.53 5.36
CA GLU A 253 0.89 -12.11 4.99
C GLU A 253 2.08 -11.43 5.68
N ALA A 254 3.01 -10.87 4.90
CA ALA A 254 4.19 -10.20 5.44
C ALA A 254 3.83 -8.94 6.26
N ASP A 255 2.78 -8.22 5.85
CA ASP A 255 2.33 -7.01 6.57
C ASP A 255 1.83 -7.34 8.00
N ALA A 256 1.29 -8.53 8.25
CA ALA A 256 0.88 -8.96 9.59
C ALA A 256 2.08 -9.15 10.54
N PHE A 257 3.25 -9.54 10.00
CA PHE A 257 4.49 -9.60 10.78
C PHE A 257 5.06 -8.21 11.08
N LYS A 258 4.91 -7.24 10.16
CA LYS A 258 5.29 -5.84 10.43
C LYS A 258 4.52 -5.25 11.60
N GLU A 259 3.20 -5.48 11.65
CA GLU A 259 2.33 -4.94 12.70
C GLU A 259 2.63 -5.55 14.07
N THR A 260 3.22 -6.75 14.12
CA THR A 260 3.62 -7.41 15.36
C THR A 260 5.09 -7.18 15.74
N ASP A 261 5.92 -6.72 14.80
CA ASP A 261 7.35 -6.43 15.00
C ASP A 261 7.58 -5.40 16.13
N VAL A 262 8.40 -5.79 17.10
CA VAL A 262 8.68 -4.99 18.30
C VAL A 262 9.41 -3.68 18.00
N ILE A 263 10.26 -3.63 16.96
CA ILE A 263 10.95 -2.42 16.52
C ILE A 263 9.95 -1.48 15.85
N TYR A 264 9.09 -2.03 14.98
CA TYR A 264 8.05 -1.24 14.33
C TYR A 264 7.13 -0.58 15.36
N LYS A 265 6.66 -1.34 16.35
CA LYS A 265 5.83 -0.83 17.46
C LYS A 265 6.56 0.23 18.29
N ALA A 266 7.80 -0.04 18.68
CA ALA A 266 8.57 0.88 19.51
C ALA A 266 8.78 2.24 18.83
N ILE A 267 9.17 2.25 17.55
CA ILE A 267 9.40 3.50 16.82
C ILE A 267 8.06 4.21 16.53
N SER A 268 7.02 3.47 16.12
CA SER A 268 5.70 4.05 15.81
C SER A 268 5.04 4.68 17.04
N SER A 269 5.24 4.10 18.23
CA SER A 269 4.71 4.64 19.49
C SER A 269 5.33 5.97 19.92
N MET A 270 6.44 6.40 19.32
CA MET A 270 7.10 7.68 19.64
C MET A 270 6.37 8.90 19.06
N GLY A 271 5.37 8.70 18.19
CA GLY A 271 4.55 9.79 17.64
C GLY A 271 5.23 10.64 16.56
N TYR A 272 6.37 10.20 16.01
CA TYR A 272 7.08 10.92 14.95
C TYR A 272 6.61 10.48 13.56
N HIS A 273 5.61 11.18 13.01
CA HIS A 273 5.00 10.82 11.73
C HIS A 273 5.96 10.92 10.53
N ASP A 274 6.98 11.78 10.60
CA ASP A 274 8.02 11.93 9.57
C ASP A 274 8.92 10.70 9.40
N ASP A 275 8.90 9.80 10.39
CA ASP A 275 9.69 8.57 10.41
C ASP A 275 8.91 7.37 9.85
N MET A 276 7.60 7.52 9.61
CA MET A 276 6.69 6.41 9.34
C MET A 276 7.14 5.57 8.13
N LEU A 277 7.60 6.22 7.05
CA LEU A 277 8.09 5.52 5.87
C LEU A 277 9.36 4.73 6.17
N GLN A 278 10.36 5.36 6.77
CA GLN A 278 11.64 4.70 7.09
C GLN A 278 11.46 3.58 8.11
N THR A 279 10.51 3.73 9.03
CA THR A 279 10.14 2.70 10.01
C THR A 279 9.55 1.47 9.33
N ALA A 280 8.63 1.67 8.37
CA ALA A 280 8.04 0.57 7.60
C ALA A 280 9.08 -0.16 6.73
N GLU A 281 10.06 0.55 6.19
CA GLU A 281 11.16 -0.03 5.41
C GLU A 281 12.14 -0.83 6.26
N LEU A 282 12.46 -0.34 7.46
CA LEU A 282 13.40 -1.00 8.38
C LEU A 282 13.00 -2.44 8.71
N VAL A 283 11.69 -2.69 8.81
CA VAL A 283 11.13 -4.02 9.15
C VAL A 283 10.66 -4.80 7.93
N HIS A 284 10.87 -4.28 6.71
CA HIS A 284 10.34 -4.89 5.49
C HIS A 284 10.93 -6.27 5.21
N GLN A 285 12.25 -6.39 5.14
CA GLN A 285 12.91 -7.66 4.84
C GLN A 285 12.68 -8.72 5.92
N PRO A 286 12.86 -8.43 7.24
CA PRO A 286 12.56 -9.41 8.28
C PRO A 286 11.12 -9.93 8.25
N SER A 287 10.17 -9.08 7.86
CA SER A 287 8.76 -9.50 7.76
C SER A 287 8.49 -10.37 6.52
N ILE A 288 9.23 -10.15 5.43
CA ILE A 288 9.21 -11.05 4.26
C ILE A 288 9.81 -12.40 4.67
N ASP A 289 10.97 -12.40 5.33
CA ASP A 289 11.65 -13.63 5.73
C ASP A 289 10.76 -14.48 6.66
N ALA A 290 10.09 -13.86 7.64
CA ALA A 290 9.14 -14.53 8.53
C ALA A 290 7.92 -15.11 7.79
N ALA A 291 7.38 -14.37 6.82
CA ALA A 291 6.28 -14.85 5.98
C ALA A 291 6.73 -16.02 5.09
N SER A 292 7.93 -15.98 4.52
CA SER A 292 8.50 -17.06 3.72
C SER A 292 8.81 -18.31 4.57
N SER A 293 9.29 -18.14 5.80
CA SER A 293 9.48 -19.22 6.79
C SER A 293 8.15 -19.91 7.10
N LEU A 294 7.12 -19.12 7.41
CA LEU A 294 5.76 -19.65 7.64
C LEU A 294 5.20 -20.37 6.42
N LEU A 295 5.41 -19.83 5.21
CA LEU A 295 4.93 -20.40 3.96
C LEU A 295 5.52 -21.79 3.71
N VAL A 296 6.85 -21.91 3.71
CA VAL A 296 7.50 -23.20 3.41
C VAL A 296 7.15 -24.24 4.48
N THR A 297 7.05 -23.83 5.74
CA THR A 297 6.63 -24.70 6.84
C THR A 297 5.21 -25.19 6.63
N ALA A 298 4.25 -24.30 6.35
CA ALA A 298 2.86 -24.67 6.15
C ALA A 298 2.66 -25.60 4.94
N LEU A 299 3.40 -25.36 3.84
CA LEU A 299 3.34 -26.21 2.66
C LEU A 299 3.98 -27.58 2.87
N ASN A 300 5.10 -27.65 3.61
CA ASN A 300 5.73 -28.91 4.01
C ASN A 300 4.82 -29.77 4.88
N GLU A 301 3.90 -29.16 5.62
CA GLU A 301 2.93 -29.84 6.49
C GLU A 301 1.59 -30.15 5.77
N GLY A 302 1.50 -29.89 4.46
CA GLY A 302 0.29 -30.21 3.68
C GLY A 302 -0.94 -29.39 4.08
N ARG A 303 -0.76 -28.20 4.67
CA ARG A 303 -1.84 -27.32 5.11
C ARG A 303 -2.48 -26.59 3.93
N ASP A 304 -3.76 -26.23 4.04
CA ASP A 304 -4.33 -25.23 3.14
C ASP A 304 -3.69 -23.87 3.45
N VAL A 305 -3.23 -23.16 2.43
CA VAL A 305 -2.47 -21.92 2.57
C VAL A 305 -3.11 -20.82 1.74
N ILE A 306 -3.24 -19.63 2.35
CA ILE A 306 -3.56 -18.39 1.64
C ILE A 306 -2.32 -17.50 1.70
N LEU A 307 -1.67 -17.31 0.55
CA LEU A 307 -0.56 -16.38 0.42
C LEU A 307 -1.08 -15.02 -0.06
N ASP A 308 -1.22 -14.07 0.87
CA ASP A 308 -1.57 -12.68 0.59
C ASP A 308 -0.30 -11.86 0.32
N SER A 309 -0.01 -11.63 -0.96
CA SER A 309 1.16 -10.91 -1.42
C SER A 309 0.81 -9.99 -2.60
N THR A 310 1.75 -9.18 -3.04
CA THR A 310 1.58 -8.44 -4.30
C THR A 310 1.69 -9.35 -5.52
N LEU A 311 2.42 -10.47 -5.38
CA LEU A 311 2.86 -11.35 -6.48
C LEU A 311 3.57 -10.56 -7.61
N SER A 312 4.22 -9.45 -7.24
CA SER A 312 4.84 -8.51 -8.18
C SER A 312 6.27 -8.90 -8.56
N TRP A 313 6.80 -10.02 -8.08
CA TRP A 313 8.15 -10.46 -8.38
C TRP A 313 8.12 -11.86 -8.97
N GLU A 314 8.21 -11.92 -10.30
CA GLU A 314 7.98 -13.13 -11.10
C GLU A 314 8.84 -14.33 -10.65
N PRO A 315 10.18 -14.20 -10.46
CA PRO A 315 11.00 -15.35 -10.07
C PRO A 315 10.57 -15.99 -8.75
N TYR A 316 10.21 -15.17 -7.75
CA TYR A 316 9.73 -15.67 -6.46
C TYR A 316 8.43 -16.46 -6.61
N VAL A 317 7.47 -15.93 -7.37
CA VAL A 317 6.16 -16.57 -7.54
C VAL A 317 6.30 -17.88 -8.31
N MET A 318 7.07 -17.89 -9.40
CA MET A 318 7.29 -19.09 -10.21
C MET A 318 8.00 -20.20 -9.42
N GLN A 319 9.07 -19.87 -8.69
CA GLN A 319 9.74 -20.83 -7.80
C GLN A 319 8.80 -21.33 -6.68
N THR A 320 7.91 -20.48 -6.16
CA THR A 320 6.91 -20.88 -5.15
C THR A 320 5.89 -21.86 -5.71
N ILE A 321 5.42 -21.62 -6.94
CA ILE A 321 4.51 -22.54 -7.64
C ILE A 321 5.23 -23.88 -7.87
N GLU A 322 6.47 -23.85 -8.36
CA GLU A 322 7.27 -25.05 -8.57
C GLU A 322 7.50 -25.84 -7.27
N MET A 323 7.85 -25.17 -6.18
CA MET A 323 7.96 -25.78 -4.85
C MET A 323 6.64 -26.45 -4.45
N ALA A 324 5.52 -25.72 -4.50
CA ALA A 324 4.21 -26.26 -4.11
C ALA A 324 3.78 -27.46 -4.95
N ARG A 325 4.14 -27.50 -6.25
CA ARG A 325 3.92 -28.67 -7.11
C ARG A 325 4.76 -29.87 -6.70
N ASN A 326 5.95 -29.68 -6.15
CA ASN A 326 6.90 -30.76 -5.83
C ASN A 326 6.91 -31.17 -4.34
N ILE A 327 6.27 -30.42 -3.45
CA ILE A 327 6.36 -30.63 -1.99
C ILE A 327 5.77 -31.96 -1.49
N HIS A 328 4.94 -32.60 -2.33
CA HIS A 328 4.43 -33.95 -2.08
C HIS A 328 5.50 -35.04 -2.34
N LYS A 329 6.56 -34.72 -3.08
CA LYS A 329 7.66 -35.64 -3.42
C LYS A 329 8.90 -35.44 -2.56
N ARG A 330 9.11 -34.23 -2.05
CA ARG A 330 10.27 -33.88 -1.20
C ARG A 330 9.98 -32.66 -0.34
N ARG A 331 10.69 -32.51 0.78
CA ARG A 331 10.59 -31.29 1.60
C ARG A 331 11.46 -30.16 1.06
N TYR A 332 11.10 -28.93 1.41
CA TYR A 332 11.82 -27.72 1.03
C TYR A 332 12.20 -26.87 2.25
N ARG A 333 13.21 -26.02 2.12
CA ARG A 333 13.58 -24.98 3.09
C ARG A 333 13.77 -23.64 2.38
N MET A 334 13.86 -22.57 3.15
CA MET A 334 14.20 -21.26 2.60
C MET A 334 15.60 -21.29 1.97
N GLY A 335 15.69 -20.83 0.74
CA GLY A 335 16.96 -20.55 0.07
C GLY A 335 17.53 -19.20 0.48
N VAL A 336 18.64 -18.82 -0.15
CA VAL A 336 19.35 -17.56 0.13
C VAL A 336 18.58 -16.29 -0.30
N GLY A 337 17.49 -16.44 -1.05
CA GLY A 337 16.69 -15.36 -1.62
C GLY A 337 17.40 -14.67 -2.79
N TYR A 338 17.10 -13.38 -2.95
CA TYR A 338 17.80 -12.51 -3.90
C TYR A 338 19.02 -11.86 -3.23
N LYS A 339 20.21 -12.14 -3.75
CA LYS A 339 21.47 -11.55 -3.29
C LYS A 339 22.31 -11.07 -4.46
N VAL A 340 22.94 -9.91 -4.28
CA VAL A 340 23.93 -9.36 -5.20
C VAL A 340 25.26 -9.26 -4.46
N GLU A 341 26.20 -10.12 -4.81
CA GLU A 341 27.54 -10.15 -4.22
C GLU A 341 28.58 -10.01 -5.32
N ASN A 342 29.44 -8.99 -5.23
CA ASN A 342 30.49 -8.71 -6.22
C ASN A 342 29.98 -8.62 -7.67
N GLY A 343 28.76 -8.10 -7.86
CA GLY A 343 28.11 -8.01 -9.17
C GLY A 343 27.48 -9.32 -9.69
N LYS A 344 27.65 -10.45 -8.98
CA LYS A 344 26.96 -11.71 -9.27
C LYS A 344 25.59 -11.71 -8.59
N VAL A 345 24.54 -11.90 -9.39
CA VAL A 345 23.17 -12.08 -8.90
C VAL A 345 22.95 -13.56 -8.60
N THR A 346 22.56 -13.87 -7.37
CA THR A 346 22.04 -15.18 -6.97
C THR A 346 20.59 -15.02 -6.58
N GLU A 347 19.70 -15.81 -7.17
CA GLU A 347 18.27 -15.74 -6.92
C GLU A 347 17.69 -17.15 -6.73
N ASN A 348 17.60 -17.56 -5.47
CA ASN A 348 17.08 -18.88 -5.09
C ASN A 348 16.26 -18.76 -3.80
N TYR A 349 14.95 -18.88 -3.90
CA TYR A 349 14.04 -18.68 -2.77
C TYR A 349 13.75 -19.98 -2.00
N TRP A 350 13.83 -21.14 -2.68
CA TRP A 350 13.46 -22.43 -2.10
C TRP A 350 14.48 -23.50 -2.47
N GLU A 351 14.98 -24.22 -1.46
CA GLU A 351 15.94 -25.30 -1.64
C GLU A 351 15.29 -26.63 -1.25
N PRO A 352 15.39 -27.69 -2.08
CA PRO A 352 14.99 -29.02 -1.67
C PRO A 352 15.89 -29.51 -0.53
N VAL A 353 15.29 -30.19 0.43
CA VAL A 353 15.99 -30.89 1.52
C VAL A 353 16.60 -32.17 0.93
N SER A 354 17.78 -32.59 1.40
CA SER A 354 18.44 -33.81 0.91
C SER A 354 17.70 -35.06 1.39
N GLU A 355 17.75 -36.15 0.62
CA GLU A 355 17.11 -37.44 0.95
C GLU A 355 17.57 -38.00 2.32
N GLU A 356 18.77 -37.66 2.77
CA GLU A 356 19.31 -38.02 4.10
C GLU A 356 18.65 -37.27 5.27
N GLU A 357 18.01 -36.13 5.00
CA GLU A 357 17.30 -35.27 5.97
C GLU A 357 15.76 -35.46 5.89
N GLU A 358 15.26 -36.39 5.07
CA GLU A 358 13.83 -36.68 4.92
C GLU A 358 13.36 -37.77 5.90
N ASP A 359 12.32 -37.46 6.68
CA ASP A 359 11.65 -38.44 7.54
C ASP A 359 10.85 -39.46 6.69
N GLU A 360 10.79 -40.73 7.12
CA GLU A 360 10.10 -41.84 6.40
C GLU A 360 8.57 -41.61 6.17
N GLU A 361 7.95 -40.58 6.77
CA GLU A 361 6.51 -40.29 6.72
C GLU A 361 6.00 -39.61 5.41
N MET A 362 6.76 -39.66 4.32
CA MET A 362 6.41 -39.01 3.05
C MET A 362 5.36 -39.74 2.20
N GLN A 363 5.01 -40.99 2.52
CA GLN A 363 4.34 -41.91 1.58
C GLN A 363 2.89 -41.58 1.18
N ASP A 364 2.21 -40.61 1.82
CA ASP A 364 0.78 -40.33 1.57
C ASP A 364 0.45 -38.86 1.22
N ARG A 365 1.43 -38.05 0.79
CA ARG A 365 1.20 -36.63 0.52
C ARG A 365 0.52 -36.41 -0.83
N MET A 366 -0.59 -35.68 -0.82
CA MET A 366 -1.29 -35.29 -2.03
C MET A 366 -0.66 -34.03 -2.66
N PRO A 367 -0.62 -33.92 -4.00
CA PRO A 367 -0.15 -32.70 -4.66
C PRO A 367 -1.11 -31.54 -4.38
N TYR A 368 -0.55 -30.33 -4.27
CA TYR A 368 -1.33 -29.10 -4.09
C TYR A 368 -2.15 -28.75 -5.32
N ARG A 369 -3.40 -28.35 -5.09
CA ARG A 369 -4.18 -27.54 -6.03
C ARG A 369 -3.82 -26.07 -5.82
N ILE A 370 -3.43 -25.38 -6.88
CA ILE A 370 -2.98 -23.99 -6.84
C ILE A 370 -4.04 -23.11 -7.50
N GLU A 371 -4.60 -22.17 -6.74
CA GLU A 371 -5.61 -21.22 -7.19
C GLU A 371 -5.00 -19.81 -7.19
N LEU A 372 -5.15 -19.07 -8.29
CA LEU A 372 -4.70 -17.68 -8.41
C LEU A 372 -5.90 -16.74 -8.38
N VAL A 373 -5.88 -15.81 -7.42
CA VAL A 373 -6.84 -14.72 -7.36
C VAL A 373 -6.09 -13.41 -7.53
N GLY A 374 -6.27 -12.77 -8.68
CA GLY A 374 -5.75 -11.44 -8.94
C GLY A 374 -6.77 -10.36 -8.60
N VAL A 375 -6.30 -9.24 -8.07
CA VAL A 375 -7.11 -8.04 -7.82
C VAL A 375 -6.45 -6.83 -8.45
N VAL A 376 -7.19 -6.15 -9.31
CA VAL A 376 -6.75 -4.94 -10.01
C VAL A 376 -7.65 -3.76 -9.66
N CYS A 377 -7.08 -2.57 -9.73
CA CYS A 377 -7.85 -1.33 -9.74
C CYS A 377 -7.08 -0.25 -10.48
N ASP A 378 -7.73 0.88 -10.72
CA ASP A 378 -7.08 2.08 -11.21
C ASP A 378 -5.93 2.48 -10.27
N ALA A 379 -4.81 2.88 -10.87
CA ALA A 379 -3.60 3.16 -10.14
C ALA A 379 -3.69 4.43 -9.29
N HIS A 380 -4.40 5.46 -9.75
CA HIS A 380 -4.65 6.66 -8.94
C HIS A 380 -5.45 6.27 -7.69
N LEU A 381 -6.51 5.48 -7.85
CA LEU A 381 -7.30 4.99 -6.71
C LEU A 381 -6.45 4.17 -5.73
N ALA A 382 -5.55 3.33 -6.24
CA ALA A 382 -4.61 2.60 -5.40
C ALA A 382 -3.73 3.55 -4.58
N VAL A 383 -3.15 4.57 -5.20
CA VAL A 383 -2.30 5.56 -4.51
C VAL A 383 -3.07 6.29 -3.41
N VAL A 384 -4.28 6.76 -3.70
CA VAL A 384 -5.15 7.40 -2.70
C VAL A 384 -5.41 6.45 -1.53
N ARG A 385 -5.74 5.18 -1.78
CA ARG A 385 -5.93 4.16 -0.74
C ARG A 385 -4.65 3.92 0.08
N GLY A 386 -3.50 3.92 -0.58
CA GLY A 386 -2.18 3.79 0.07
C GLY A 386 -1.91 4.92 1.04
N ILE A 387 -2.13 6.17 0.61
CA ILE A 387 -1.95 7.37 1.44
C ILE A 387 -2.96 7.40 2.60
N ARG A 388 -4.25 7.13 2.33
CA ARG A 388 -5.28 7.04 3.37
C ARG A 388 -4.95 5.98 4.42
N ARG A 389 -4.47 4.80 3.99
CA ARG A 389 -4.05 3.74 4.91
C ARG A 389 -2.86 4.18 5.76
N ALA A 390 -1.94 4.98 5.21
CA ALA A 390 -0.85 5.55 5.99
C ALA A 390 -1.36 6.50 7.08
N ILE A 391 -2.35 7.34 6.76
CA ILE A 391 -2.99 8.25 7.73
C ILE A 391 -3.75 7.48 8.81
N MET A 392 -4.58 6.50 8.42
CA MET A 392 -5.49 5.79 9.33
C MET A 392 -4.80 4.71 10.16
N MET A 393 -3.83 4.00 9.58
CA MET A 393 -3.22 2.79 10.15
C MET A 393 -1.71 2.95 10.42
N GLY A 394 -1.11 4.10 10.13
CA GLY A 394 0.34 4.31 10.27
C GLY A 394 1.21 3.54 9.26
N ARG A 395 0.61 2.96 8.22
CA ARG A 395 1.31 2.14 7.22
C ARG A 395 1.62 2.90 5.94
N ALA A 396 2.77 3.58 5.92
CA ALA A 396 3.27 4.25 4.73
C ALA A 396 3.97 3.29 3.75
N VAL A 397 3.79 3.59 2.47
CA VAL A 397 4.47 2.94 1.35
C VAL A 397 4.85 4.04 0.37
N ARG A 398 6.02 3.93 -0.28
CA ARG A 398 6.36 4.86 -1.37
C ARG A 398 5.39 4.68 -2.53
N VAL A 399 4.90 5.80 -3.06
CA VAL A 399 4.01 5.79 -4.23
C VAL A 399 4.67 5.06 -5.41
N SER A 400 5.96 5.31 -5.68
CA SER A 400 6.67 4.61 -6.76
C SER A 400 6.73 3.09 -6.56
N SER A 401 6.97 2.61 -5.33
CA SER A 401 6.91 1.18 -5.01
C SER A 401 5.50 0.61 -5.20
N GLN A 402 4.47 1.37 -4.85
CA GLN A 402 3.08 1.01 -5.05
C GLN A 402 2.73 0.88 -6.53
N LEU A 403 3.02 1.89 -7.33
CA LEU A 403 2.84 1.89 -8.77
C LEU A 403 3.63 0.76 -9.45
N GLN A 404 4.90 0.57 -9.07
CA GLN A 404 5.74 -0.53 -9.56
C GLN A 404 5.13 -1.91 -9.26
N SER A 405 4.49 -2.09 -8.09
CA SER A 405 3.86 -3.36 -7.74
C SER A 405 2.68 -3.70 -8.65
N HIS A 406 1.86 -2.71 -9.02
CA HIS A 406 0.78 -2.87 -10.00
C HIS A 406 1.33 -3.23 -11.38
N LYS A 407 2.32 -2.46 -11.85
CA LYS A 407 2.97 -2.70 -13.14
C LYS A 407 3.54 -4.11 -13.26
N ARG A 408 4.31 -4.55 -12.26
CA ARG A 408 4.95 -5.88 -12.31
C ARG A 408 3.93 -7.01 -12.18
N PHE A 409 2.93 -6.87 -11.29
CA PHE A 409 1.87 -7.86 -11.19
C PHE A 409 1.12 -8.02 -12.52
N ALA A 410 0.72 -6.90 -13.15
CA ALA A 410 0.02 -6.93 -14.43
C ALA A 410 0.84 -7.58 -15.55
N ASN A 411 2.16 -7.33 -15.60
CA ASN A 411 3.06 -7.96 -16.57
C ASN A 411 3.24 -9.47 -16.35
N ALA A 412 3.28 -9.92 -15.10
CA ALA A 412 3.55 -11.32 -14.75
C ALA A 412 2.28 -12.20 -14.70
N PHE A 413 1.10 -11.59 -14.49
CA PHE A 413 -0.17 -12.30 -14.35
C PHE A 413 -0.47 -13.30 -15.47
N PRO A 414 -0.25 -12.99 -16.77
CA PRO A 414 -0.48 -13.96 -17.84
C PRO A 414 0.32 -15.26 -17.64
N LYS A 415 1.61 -15.16 -17.31
CA LYS A 415 2.47 -16.33 -17.06
C LYS A 415 1.99 -17.15 -15.87
N TYR A 416 1.59 -16.49 -14.78
CA TYR A 416 1.05 -17.19 -13.60
C TYR A 416 -0.23 -17.95 -13.96
N SER A 417 -1.10 -17.35 -14.77
CA SER A 417 -2.40 -17.90 -15.16
C SER A 417 -2.31 -19.19 -16.01
N GLU A 418 -1.14 -19.45 -16.61
CA GLU A 418 -0.86 -20.63 -17.42
C GLU A 418 -0.46 -21.85 -16.59
N VAL A 419 0.16 -21.64 -15.41
CA VAL A 419 0.79 -22.71 -14.61
C VAL A 419 0.01 -23.12 -13.34
N VAL A 420 -1.11 -22.45 -13.06
CA VAL A 420 -2.01 -22.71 -11.93
C VAL A 420 -3.30 -23.43 -12.38
N ASP A 421 -4.03 -24.01 -11.43
CA ASP A 421 -5.20 -24.86 -11.72
C ASP A 421 -6.50 -24.07 -11.90
N SER A 422 -6.65 -22.93 -11.23
CA SER A 422 -7.79 -22.01 -11.40
C SER A 422 -7.33 -20.56 -11.27
N VAL A 423 -7.99 -19.67 -11.99
CA VAL A 423 -7.70 -18.24 -12.03
C VAL A 423 -8.99 -17.45 -11.90
N ARG A 424 -9.01 -16.49 -10.98
CA ARG A 424 -10.05 -15.47 -10.87
C ARG A 424 -9.41 -14.10 -10.84
N LEU A 425 -9.91 -13.16 -11.64
CA LEU A 425 -9.45 -11.77 -11.62
C LEU A 425 -10.61 -10.86 -11.24
N TYR A 426 -10.40 -9.98 -10.27
CA TYR A 426 -11.39 -9.03 -9.77
C TYR A 426 -10.96 -7.59 -9.99
N SER A 427 -11.92 -6.70 -10.27
CA SER A 427 -11.76 -5.25 -10.29
C SER A 427 -12.41 -4.60 -9.07
N THR A 428 -11.74 -3.61 -8.48
CA THR A 428 -12.25 -2.83 -7.33
C THR A 428 -12.33 -1.33 -7.60
N ASN A 429 -12.55 -0.92 -8.85
CA ASN A 429 -12.57 0.50 -9.23
C ASN A 429 -13.69 1.31 -8.57
N TYR A 430 -14.83 0.69 -8.31
CA TYR A 430 -15.98 1.39 -7.75
C TYR A 430 -15.90 1.42 -6.22
N ILE A 431 -15.72 2.61 -5.65
CA ILE A 431 -15.72 2.83 -4.21
C ILE A 431 -17.10 2.50 -3.64
N GLY A 432 -17.14 1.70 -2.57
CA GLY A 432 -18.39 1.32 -1.88
C GLY A 432 -19.17 0.17 -2.54
N ASN A 433 -18.78 -0.28 -3.74
CA ASN A 433 -19.40 -1.41 -4.42
C ASN A 433 -18.62 -2.71 -4.20
N PRO A 434 -19.29 -3.88 -4.29
CA PRO A 434 -18.61 -5.17 -4.18
C PRO A 434 -17.59 -5.37 -5.31
N PRO A 435 -16.52 -6.13 -5.08
CA PRO A 435 -15.54 -6.45 -6.13
C PRO A 435 -16.21 -7.13 -7.33
N LYS A 436 -15.91 -6.67 -8.54
CA LYS A 436 -16.46 -7.22 -9.78
C LYS A 436 -15.54 -8.31 -10.33
N LEU A 437 -16.04 -9.53 -10.52
CA LEU A 437 -15.29 -10.59 -11.21
C LEU A 437 -15.23 -10.27 -12.71
N ILE A 438 -14.03 -10.28 -13.27
CA ILE A 438 -13.78 -9.84 -14.66
C ILE A 438 -13.23 -10.96 -15.55
N HIS A 439 -12.45 -11.88 -14.99
CA HIS A 439 -11.97 -13.08 -15.69
C HIS A 439 -12.05 -14.30 -14.78
N ARG A 440 -12.38 -15.45 -15.38
CA ARG A 440 -12.38 -16.75 -14.72
C ARG A 440 -11.80 -17.83 -15.63
N LYS A 441 -11.03 -18.74 -15.06
CA LYS A 441 -10.58 -20.00 -15.67
C LYS A 441 -10.61 -21.07 -14.60
N ASP A 442 -11.28 -22.18 -14.88
CA ASP A 442 -11.31 -23.34 -13.99
C ASP A 442 -10.74 -24.55 -14.73
N GLY A 443 -9.69 -25.16 -14.18
CA GLY A 443 -9.06 -26.34 -14.76
C GLY A 443 -8.53 -26.09 -16.17
N THR A 444 -8.87 -27.00 -17.08
CA THR A 444 -8.47 -26.96 -18.49
C THR A 444 -9.40 -26.11 -19.36
N ASP A 445 -10.45 -25.55 -18.78
CA ASP A 445 -11.41 -24.74 -19.56
C ASP A 445 -10.72 -23.49 -20.12
N PRO A 446 -11.09 -23.06 -21.34
CA PRO A 446 -10.59 -21.81 -21.89
C PRO A 446 -10.99 -20.63 -21.00
N PHE A 447 -10.17 -19.58 -20.99
CA PHE A 447 -10.45 -18.35 -20.24
C PHE A 447 -11.81 -17.78 -20.63
N GLN A 448 -12.68 -17.58 -19.64
CA GLN A 448 -13.95 -16.90 -19.81
C GLN A 448 -13.78 -15.45 -19.39
N THR A 449 -13.75 -14.55 -20.37
CA THR A 449 -13.83 -13.11 -20.14
C THR A 449 -15.28 -12.78 -19.85
N ILE A 450 -15.56 -12.41 -18.60
CA ILE A 450 -16.90 -12.04 -18.14
C ILE A 450 -17.17 -10.56 -18.49
N ASP A 451 -16.10 -9.74 -18.52
CA ASP A 451 -16.16 -8.33 -18.85
C ASP A 451 -15.03 -7.94 -19.80
N ALA A 452 -15.38 -7.60 -21.05
CA ALA A 452 -14.41 -7.24 -22.08
C ALA A 452 -13.68 -5.92 -21.79
N GLU A 453 -14.33 -4.96 -21.10
CA GLU A 453 -13.73 -3.67 -20.73
C GLU A 453 -12.62 -3.85 -19.68
N ALA A 454 -12.74 -4.89 -18.85
CA ALA A 454 -11.79 -5.22 -17.82
C ALA A 454 -10.52 -5.94 -18.34
N SER A 455 -10.58 -6.56 -19.51
CA SER A 455 -9.39 -7.15 -20.17
C SER A 455 -8.34 -6.08 -20.54
N ALA A 456 -8.78 -4.84 -20.79
CA ALA A 456 -7.89 -3.71 -21.04
C ALA A 456 -7.15 -3.25 -19.77
N CYS A 457 -7.69 -3.50 -18.58
CA CYS A 457 -7.13 -3.01 -17.32
C CYS A 457 -5.71 -3.54 -17.04
N LEU A 458 -5.46 -4.84 -17.26
CA LEU A 458 -4.13 -5.42 -17.12
C LEU A 458 -3.14 -4.82 -18.13
N THR A 459 -3.56 -4.64 -19.38
CA THR A 459 -2.75 -4.02 -20.44
C THR A 459 -2.45 -2.55 -20.17
N THR A 460 -3.38 -1.82 -19.56
CA THR A 460 -3.16 -0.43 -19.14
C THR A 460 -2.17 -0.38 -17.98
N LEU A 461 -2.38 -1.20 -16.94
CA LEU A 461 -1.50 -1.26 -15.77
C LEU A 461 -0.07 -1.74 -16.11
N SER A 462 0.09 -2.61 -17.10
CA SER A 462 1.41 -3.09 -17.52
C SER A 462 2.29 -1.99 -18.11
N ASN A 463 1.67 -0.93 -18.66
CA ASN A 463 2.31 0.23 -19.27
C ASN A 463 2.50 1.42 -18.32
N LEU A 464 2.20 1.23 -17.04
CA LEU A 464 2.22 2.29 -16.04
C LEU A 464 3.61 2.91 -15.85
N ASN A 465 3.66 4.22 -15.63
CA ASN A 465 4.86 4.94 -15.24
C ASN A 465 5.02 4.89 -13.71
N PRO A 466 6.00 4.13 -13.18
CA PRO A 466 6.21 4.01 -11.74
C PRO A 466 6.76 5.28 -11.09
N ASP A 467 7.34 6.18 -11.88
CA ASP A 467 7.96 7.44 -11.42
C ASP A 467 7.04 8.65 -11.62
N ALA A 468 5.74 8.40 -11.86
CA ALA A 468 4.75 9.46 -12.00
C ALA A 468 4.67 10.32 -10.72
N GLU A 469 4.55 11.63 -10.90
CA GLU A 469 4.35 12.58 -9.79
C GLU A 469 2.88 13.01 -9.63
N SER A 470 2.03 12.62 -10.58
CA SER A 470 0.60 12.88 -10.56
C SER A 470 -0.18 11.91 -11.46
N VAL A 471 -1.51 11.94 -11.35
CA VAL A 471 -2.43 11.20 -12.22
C VAL A 471 -2.22 11.48 -13.71
N TYR A 472 -1.71 12.65 -14.10
CA TYR A 472 -1.45 12.99 -15.51
C TYR A 472 -0.26 12.25 -16.11
N GLU A 473 0.64 11.75 -15.27
CA GLU A 473 1.89 11.12 -15.69
C GLU A 473 1.83 9.59 -15.62
N LEU A 474 0.68 9.03 -15.22
CA LEU A 474 0.51 7.59 -15.00
C LEU A 474 0.76 6.74 -16.25
N TYR A 475 0.40 7.24 -17.43
CA TYR A 475 0.50 6.48 -18.67
C TYR A 475 1.19 7.31 -19.76
N PRO A 476 2.27 6.80 -20.39
CA PRO A 476 3.05 7.55 -21.38
C PRO A 476 2.31 7.82 -22.69
N ASN A 477 1.35 6.97 -23.06
CA ASN A 477 0.47 7.14 -24.22
C ASN A 477 -1.00 7.04 -23.74
N PRO A 478 -1.74 8.15 -23.62
CA PRO A 478 -3.16 8.07 -23.28
C PRO A 478 -3.90 7.42 -24.46
N SER A 479 -4.26 6.13 -24.33
CA SER A 479 -5.26 5.53 -25.20
C SER A 479 -6.62 6.22 -24.96
N PRO A 480 -7.58 6.20 -25.90
CA PRO A 480 -8.93 6.73 -25.68
C PRO A 480 -9.65 6.17 -24.42
N PHE A 481 -9.25 4.98 -23.97
CA PHE A 481 -9.73 4.32 -22.74
C PHE A 481 -8.91 4.64 -21.47
N SER A 482 -7.79 5.34 -21.63
CA SER A 482 -6.85 5.74 -20.57
C SER A 482 -6.71 7.27 -20.52
N GLU A 483 -7.69 8.00 -21.05
CA GLU A 483 -7.70 9.45 -20.94
C GLU A 483 -7.89 9.81 -19.46
N PRO A 484 -7.04 10.67 -18.89
CA PRO A 484 -7.27 11.26 -17.57
C PRO A 484 -8.69 11.84 -17.46
N GLU A 485 -9.29 12.24 -18.59
CA GLU A 485 -10.65 12.76 -18.70
C GLU A 485 -11.74 11.80 -18.19
N ALA A 486 -11.56 10.48 -18.23
CA ALA A 486 -12.51 9.53 -17.64
C ALA A 486 -12.46 9.55 -16.10
N ILE A 487 -11.26 9.58 -15.53
CA ILE A 487 -11.02 9.75 -14.08
C ILE A 487 -11.57 11.11 -13.63
N TRP A 488 -11.38 12.14 -14.45
CA TRP A 488 -11.97 13.45 -14.20
C TRP A 488 -13.47 13.46 -14.44
N LYS A 489 -14.11 12.64 -15.28
CA LYS A 489 -15.59 12.65 -15.36
C LYS A 489 -16.24 12.29 -14.03
N GLU A 490 -15.60 11.45 -13.21
CA GLU A 490 -16.06 11.10 -11.86
C GLU A 490 -15.63 12.12 -10.79
N ILE A 491 -14.44 12.72 -10.93
CA ILE A 491 -13.89 13.68 -9.96
C ILE A 491 -14.22 15.15 -10.31
N ALA A 492 -14.58 15.47 -11.54
CA ALA A 492 -14.72 16.85 -12.03
C ALA A 492 -16.01 17.52 -11.57
N LEU A 493 -16.07 18.81 -11.88
CA LEU A 493 -17.19 19.72 -11.70
C LEU A 493 -18.39 19.29 -12.56
N THR A 494 -19.06 18.20 -12.18
CA THR A 494 -20.37 17.87 -12.71
C THR A 494 -21.36 18.97 -12.29
N PRO A 495 -22.39 19.28 -13.10
CA PRO A 495 -23.39 20.28 -12.72
C PRO A 495 -24.04 19.99 -11.35
N SER A 496 -24.25 18.72 -11.02
CA SER A 496 -24.79 18.26 -9.74
C SER A 496 -23.82 18.52 -8.57
N ARG A 497 -22.51 18.26 -8.76
CA ARG A 497 -21.50 18.59 -7.75
C ARG A 497 -21.44 20.09 -7.50
N LEU A 498 -21.41 20.91 -8.56
CA LEU A 498 -21.36 22.36 -8.43
C LEU A 498 -22.60 22.92 -7.72
N HIS A 499 -23.77 22.35 -7.98
CA HIS A 499 -25.00 22.71 -7.26
C HIS A 499 -24.90 22.35 -5.78
N SER A 500 -24.46 21.13 -5.46
CA SER A 500 -24.26 20.67 -4.07
C SER A 500 -23.24 21.54 -3.33
N GLN A 501 -22.13 21.92 -3.97
CA GLN A 501 -21.12 22.80 -3.40
C GLN A 501 -21.68 24.21 -3.07
N LYS A 502 -22.58 24.75 -3.90
CA LYS A 502 -23.22 26.06 -3.63
C LYS A 502 -24.15 26.02 -2.42
N GLU A 503 -24.91 24.94 -2.27
CA GLU A 503 -25.79 24.74 -1.12
C GLU A 503 -24.96 24.55 0.15
N LEU A 504 -23.95 23.67 0.11
CA LEU A 504 -23.01 23.47 1.21
C LEU A 504 -22.35 24.77 1.63
N ARG A 505 -21.79 25.54 0.68
CA ARG A 505 -21.16 26.83 0.95
C ARG A 505 -22.09 27.79 1.67
N SER A 506 -23.36 27.87 1.25
CA SER A 506 -24.34 28.77 1.85
C SER A 506 -24.69 28.37 3.28
N ALA A 507 -24.92 27.07 3.52
CA ALA A 507 -25.19 26.54 4.85
C ALA A 507 -23.99 26.68 5.80
N ILE A 508 -22.79 26.33 5.34
CA ILE A 508 -21.54 26.43 6.12
C ILE A 508 -21.29 27.87 6.55
N LYS A 509 -21.36 28.84 5.62
CA LYS A 509 -21.16 30.26 5.97
C LYS A 509 -22.14 30.74 7.05
N LYS A 510 -23.40 30.30 6.97
CA LYS A 510 -24.43 30.64 7.97
C LYS A 510 -24.11 30.02 9.34
N ILE A 511 -23.72 28.75 9.38
CA ILE A 511 -23.39 28.04 10.63
C ILE A 511 -22.15 28.63 11.30
N GLU A 512 -21.06 28.82 10.55
CA GLU A 512 -19.80 29.33 11.08
C GLU A 512 -19.94 30.77 11.60
N SER A 513 -20.60 31.66 10.84
CA SER A 513 -20.83 33.05 11.27
C SER A 513 -21.68 33.15 12.53
N SER A 514 -22.73 32.32 12.65
CA SER A 514 -23.58 32.30 13.85
C SER A 514 -22.82 31.86 15.10
N ARG A 515 -21.82 30.97 14.93
CA ARG A 515 -20.98 30.48 16.04
C ARG A 515 -19.90 31.46 16.46
N THR A 516 -19.29 32.17 15.51
CA THR A 516 -18.32 33.24 15.81
C THR A 516 -18.95 34.32 16.69
N ILE A 517 -20.19 34.72 16.36
CA ILE A 517 -20.94 35.71 17.14
C ILE A 517 -21.23 35.19 18.55
N SER A 518 -21.61 33.92 18.73
CA SER A 518 -21.84 33.36 20.07
C SER A 518 -20.57 33.28 20.93
N SER A 519 -19.40 33.00 20.34
CA SER A 519 -18.13 32.95 21.07
C SER A 519 -17.59 34.33 21.48
N GLU A 520 -17.94 35.39 20.76
CA GLU A 520 -17.58 36.77 21.11
C GLU A 520 -18.50 37.37 22.19
N VAL A 521 -19.72 36.84 22.35
CA VAL A 521 -20.68 37.28 23.39
C VAL A 521 -20.46 36.58 24.73
N GLU A 522 -19.75 35.44 24.74
CA GLU A 522 -19.38 34.69 25.95
C GLU A 522 -17.99 35.06 26.52
N GLN A 523 -17.23 35.94 25.85
CA GLN A 523 -16.00 36.58 26.38
C GLN A 523 -16.30 37.96 26.93
#